data_AF-A0A1M7FPU0-F1
#
_entry.id   AF-A0A1M7FPU0-F1
#
_cell.length_a   1.000
_cell.length_b   1.000
_cell.length_c   1.000
_cell.angle_alpha   90.00
_cell.angle_beta   90.00
_cell.angle_gamma   90.00
#
_symmetry.space_group_name_H-M   'P 1'
#
loop_
_entity.id
_entity.type
_entity.pdbx_description
1 polymer ?
#
loop_
_entity_poly.entity_id
_entity_poly.type
_entity_poly.pdbx_seq_one_letter_code
_entity_poly.pdbx_strand_id
1 'polypeptide(L)'
;MTYDEEVALQGVAKRFVQATEELRISGARLFRDGIVKNEQVLSKIKNGYQKLPKNSIQLFCKKYGVSAAWLYTGDGNMLLNKGVAIEKQQKEVREEKLLYNTDFESCLDSNGQPVPCGNEVPVSFPMAGDFDFMCFNNGNSLAPIIMPGDFIALKKLTSWKTYIPGDIICVVITNEYKMLRKVSVTQDNDESITFTQMVDGKPVDSKIPKDIIIEIYKVVGNYRRQ
;
A
#
# COMPACT_ATOMS: atom_id res chain seq x y z
N MET A 1 -1.36 -27.87 -41.81
CA MET A 1 -0.86 -27.95 -40.43
C MET A 1 -0.44 -29.39 -40.24
N THR A 2 0.86 -29.64 -40.15
CA THR A 2 1.36 -31.01 -39.96
C THR A 2 1.13 -31.45 -38.51
N TYR A 3 1.04 -32.76 -38.25
CA TYR A 3 0.85 -33.32 -36.91
C TYR A 3 1.87 -32.75 -35.90
N ASP A 4 3.12 -32.56 -36.35
CA ASP A 4 4.21 -31.99 -35.53
C ASP A 4 3.98 -30.50 -35.17
N GLU A 5 3.35 -29.71 -36.05
CA GLU A 5 3.02 -28.31 -35.77
C GLU A 5 1.92 -28.18 -34.70
N GLU A 6 0.95 -29.09 -34.70
CA GLU A 6 -0.17 -29.12 -33.75
C GLU A 6 0.29 -29.56 -32.35
N VAL A 7 1.16 -30.56 -32.28
CA VAL A 7 1.82 -30.99 -31.03
C VAL A 7 2.71 -29.89 -30.46
N ALA A 8 3.48 -29.19 -31.31
CA ALA A 8 4.31 -28.06 -30.89
C ALA A 8 3.46 -26.87 -30.40
N LEU A 9 2.32 -26.59 -31.04
CA LEU A 9 1.35 -25.55 -30.64
C LEU A 9 0.78 -25.83 -29.24
N GLN A 10 0.33 -27.05 -29.00
CA GLN A 10 -0.16 -27.47 -27.69
C GLN A 10 0.94 -27.44 -26.62
N GLY A 11 2.18 -27.78 -26.99
CA GLY A 11 3.32 -27.75 -26.09
C GLY A 11 3.62 -26.35 -25.55
N VAL A 12 3.64 -25.33 -26.41
CA VAL A 12 3.92 -23.94 -26.00
C VAL A 12 2.81 -23.38 -25.11
N ALA A 13 1.55 -23.65 -25.45
CA ALA A 13 0.41 -23.20 -24.65
C ALA A 13 0.41 -23.86 -23.25
N LYS A 14 0.67 -25.17 -23.17
CA LYS A 14 0.80 -25.90 -21.91
C LYS A 14 1.96 -25.37 -21.06
N ARG A 15 3.14 -25.14 -21.64
CA ARG A 15 4.30 -24.58 -20.92
C ARG A 15 4.09 -23.14 -20.48
N PHE A 16 3.34 -22.36 -21.24
CA PHE A 16 2.91 -21.03 -20.80
C PHE A 16 2.02 -21.13 -19.56
N VAL A 17 1.02 -22.02 -19.56
CA VAL A 17 0.15 -22.25 -18.38
C VAL A 17 0.99 -22.70 -17.19
N GLN A 18 1.87 -23.69 -17.38
CA GLN A 18 2.79 -24.19 -16.36
C GLN A 18 3.66 -23.06 -15.77
N ALA A 19 4.24 -22.21 -16.61
CA ALA A 19 5.03 -21.07 -16.14
C ALA A 19 4.18 -20.06 -15.36
N THR A 20 2.93 -19.80 -15.78
CA THR A 20 2.03 -18.90 -15.05
C THR A 20 1.60 -19.45 -13.69
N GLU A 21 1.41 -20.76 -13.58
CA GLU A 21 1.08 -21.44 -12.33
C GLU A 21 2.26 -21.44 -11.36
N GLU A 22 3.46 -21.80 -11.84
CA GLU A 22 4.68 -21.77 -11.01
C GLU A 22 4.96 -20.37 -10.48
N LEU A 23 4.82 -19.35 -11.34
CA LEU A 23 5.02 -17.95 -10.98
C LEU A 23 3.82 -17.33 -10.26
N ARG A 24 2.74 -18.09 -10.04
CA ARG A 24 1.49 -17.65 -9.41
C ARG A 24 0.91 -16.36 -10.02
N ILE A 25 0.98 -16.24 -11.34
CA ILE A 25 0.52 -15.07 -12.09
C ILE A 25 -0.97 -15.23 -12.42
N SER A 26 -1.80 -14.29 -11.95
CA SER A 26 -3.24 -14.28 -12.27
C SER A 26 -3.53 -13.79 -13.70
N GLY A 27 -4.68 -14.19 -14.24
CA GLY A 27 -5.14 -13.73 -15.56
C GLY A 27 -5.26 -12.22 -15.67
N ALA A 28 -5.74 -11.56 -14.60
CA ALA A 28 -5.83 -10.10 -14.52
C ALA A 28 -4.45 -9.42 -14.62
N ARG A 29 -3.42 -10.03 -14.02
CA ARG A 29 -2.04 -9.53 -14.10
C ARG A 29 -1.48 -9.67 -15.53
N LEU A 30 -1.71 -10.81 -16.18
CA LEU A 30 -1.32 -11.02 -17.59
C LEU A 30 -1.98 -10.02 -18.54
N PHE A 31 -3.23 -9.66 -18.27
CA PHE A 31 -3.96 -8.64 -19.03
C PHE A 31 -3.38 -7.23 -18.81
N ARG A 32 -3.23 -6.81 -17.55
CA ARG A 32 -2.61 -5.52 -17.19
C ARG A 32 -1.21 -5.36 -17.77
N ASP A 33 -0.47 -6.46 -17.81
CA ASP A 33 0.90 -6.51 -18.30
C ASP A 33 1.00 -6.63 -19.84
N GLY A 34 -0.14 -6.63 -20.54
CA GLY A 34 -0.20 -6.66 -22.01
C GLY A 34 0.21 -8.00 -22.63
N ILE A 35 0.32 -9.07 -21.82
CA ILE A 35 0.68 -10.41 -22.31
C ILE A 35 -0.49 -11.02 -23.08
N VAL A 36 -1.71 -10.86 -22.56
CA VAL A 36 -2.95 -11.30 -23.19
C VAL A 36 -3.89 -10.13 -23.40
N LYS A 37 -4.62 -10.14 -24.53
CA LYS A 37 -5.49 -9.03 -24.90
C LYS A 37 -6.82 -8.99 -24.14
N ASN A 38 -7.29 -10.14 -23.65
CA ASN A 38 -8.51 -10.27 -22.86
C ASN A 38 -8.62 -11.71 -22.29
N GLU A 39 -9.63 -11.92 -21.45
CA GLU A 39 -9.89 -13.20 -20.79
C GLU A 39 -10.31 -14.32 -21.75
N GLN A 40 -11.01 -13.99 -22.84
CA GLN A 40 -11.40 -14.98 -23.86
C GLN A 40 -10.17 -15.57 -24.58
N VAL A 41 -9.20 -14.72 -24.92
CA VAL A 41 -7.92 -15.14 -25.51
C VAL A 41 -7.13 -16.00 -24.51
N LEU A 42 -7.10 -15.62 -23.23
CA LEU A 42 -6.45 -16.41 -22.19
C LEU A 42 -7.10 -17.78 -22.01
N SER A 43 -8.43 -17.87 -22.03
CA SER A 43 -9.16 -19.14 -21.93
C SER A 43 -8.86 -20.06 -23.12
N LYS A 44 -8.82 -19.53 -24.34
CA LYS A 44 -8.44 -20.31 -25.53
C LYS A 44 -7.00 -20.82 -25.45
N ILE A 45 -6.08 -20.01 -24.93
CA ILE A 45 -4.68 -20.41 -24.68
C ILE A 45 -4.62 -21.52 -23.63
N LYS A 46 -5.32 -21.38 -22.50
CA LYS A 46 -5.31 -22.37 -21.41
C LYS A 46 -5.78 -23.74 -21.87
N ASN A 47 -6.79 -23.76 -22.73
CA ASN A 47 -7.33 -24.98 -23.31
C ASN A 47 -6.56 -25.47 -24.54
N GLY A 48 -5.42 -24.82 -24.89
CA GLY A 48 -4.57 -25.23 -26.00
C GLY A 48 -5.12 -24.91 -27.39
N TYR A 49 -6.23 -24.18 -27.49
CA TYR A 49 -6.87 -23.80 -28.76
C TYR A 49 -6.21 -22.60 -29.45
N GLN A 50 -5.32 -21.87 -28.76
CA GLN A 50 -4.67 -20.68 -29.31
C GLN A 50 -3.23 -20.53 -28.83
N LYS A 51 -2.34 -20.12 -29.74
CA LYS A 51 -0.95 -19.75 -29.42
C LYS A 51 -0.86 -18.31 -28.93
N LEU A 52 0.06 -18.05 -28.00
CA LEU A 52 0.48 -16.68 -27.73
C LEU A 52 1.17 -16.06 -28.96
N PRO A 53 0.89 -14.79 -29.29
CA PRO A 53 1.67 -14.05 -30.26
C PRO A 53 3.15 -14.00 -29.87
N LYS A 54 4.06 -13.98 -30.85
CA LYS A 54 5.51 -13.89 -30.61
C LYS A 54 5.88 -12.69 -29.71
N ASN A 55 5.24 -11.55 -29.91
CA ASN A 55 5.47 -10.34 -29.11
C ASN A 55 5.04 -10.55 -27.65
N SER A 56 3.91 -11.22 -27.41
CA SER A 56 3.46 -11.58 -26.06
C SER A 56 4.40 -12.56 -25.38
N ILE A 57 4.95 -13.52 -26.12
CA ILE A 57 5.94 -14.47 -25.62
C ILE A 57 7.22 -13.75 -25.21
N GLN A 58 7.75 -12.87 -26.06
CA GLN A 58 8.94 -12.08 -25.75
C GLN A 58 8.73 -11.18 -24.53
N LEU A 59 7.57 -10.52 -24.46
CA LEU A 59 7.21 -9.68 -23.32
C LEU A 59 7.09 -10.50 -22.03
N PHE A 60 6.49 -11.69 -22.09
CA PHE A 60 6.38 -12.62 -20.97
C PHE A 60 7.75 -13.09 -20.48
N CYS A 61 8.61 -13.55 -21.41
CA CYS A 61 9.97 -14.01 -21.09
C CYS A 61 10.80 -12.89 -20.45
N LYS A 62 10.77 -11.68 -21.04
CA LYS A 62 11.50 -10.52 -20.54
C LYS A 62 10.99 -10.07 -19.16
N LYS A 63 9.67 -10.07 -18.96
CA LYS A 63 9.04 -9.53 -17.75
C LYS A 63 9.11 -10.47 -16.55
N TYR A 64 9.05 -11.77 -16.80
CA TYR A 64 9.00 -12.77 -15.72
C TYR A 64 10.23 -13.68 -15.66
N GLY A 65 11.27 -13.40 -16.46
CA GLY A 65 12.52 -14.15 -16.42
C GLY A 65 12.40 -15.60 -16.91
N VAL A 66 11.39 -15.90 -17.74
CA VAL A 66 11.16 -17.23 -18.31
C VAL A 66 12.03 -17.42 -19.54
N SER A 67 12.67 -18.57 -19.66
CA SER A 67 13.47 -18.96 -20.81
C SER A 67 12.58 -19.16 -22.03
N ALA A 68 12.82 -18.35 -23.07
CA ALA A 68 12.13 -18.52 -24.35
C ALA A 68 12.42 -19.89 -24.97
N ALA A 69 13.66 -20.38 -24.85
CA ALA A 69 14.07 -21.70 -25.35
C ALA A 69 13.23 -22.81 -24.69
N TRP A 70 13.17 -22.80 -23.35
CA TRP A 70 12.32 -23.74 -22.60
C TRP A 70 10.84 -23.60 -22.96
N LEU A 71 10.33 -22.39 -23.13
CA LEU A 71 8.92 -22.19 -23.48
C LEU A 71 8.58 -22.78 -24.87
N TYR A 72 9.51 -22.70 -25.82
CA TYR A 72 9.32 -23.22 -27.17
C TYR A 72 9.59 -24.71 -27.31
N THR A 73 10.58 -25.27 -26.61
CA THR A 73 10.99 -26.67 -26.79
C THR A 73 10.66 -27.56 -25.60
N GLY A 74 10.59 -26.99 -24.40
CA GLY A 74 10.50 -27.72 -23.14
C GLY A 74 11.85 -28.08 -22.53
N ASP A 75 12.95 -27.78 -23.23
CA ASP A 75 14.29 -28.17 -22.82
C ASP A 75 15.02 -27.08 -22.02
N GLY A 76 15.83 -27.52 -21.06
CA GLY A 76 16.60 -26.64 -20.20
C GLY A 76 15.80 -26.05 -19.03
N ASN A 77 16.33 -25.01 -18.41
CA ASN A 77 15.71 -24.38 -17.25
C ASN A 77 14.59 -23.43 -17.65
N MET A 78 13.41 -23.59 -17.04
CA MET A 78 12.26 -22.69 -17.21
C MET A 78 12.58 -21.24 -16.82
N LEU A 79 13.32 -21.04 -15.72
CA LEU A 79 13.71 -19.72 -15.24
C LEU A 79 15.19 -19.51 -15.55
N LEU A 80 15.52 -18.37 -16.15
CA LEU A 80 16.88 -18.05 -16.57
C LEU A 80 17.83 -17.77 -15.40
N ASN A 81 17.32 -17.65 -14.17
CA ASN A 81 18.09 -17.22 -12.99
C ASN A 81 18.05 -18.21 -11.83
N LYS A 82 18.72 -19.37 -11.97
CA LYS A 82 19.16 -20.16 -10.80
C LYS A 82 20.53 -19.75 -10.24
N GLY A 83 21.10 -18.63 -10.68
CA GLY A 83 22.30 -18.04 -10.09
C GLY A 83 22.43 -16.56 -10.47
N VAL A 84 22.36 -15.68 -9.47
CA VAL A 84 22.53 -14.21 -9.55
C VAL A 84 21.44 -13.44 -10.31
N ALA A 85 20.24 -13.42 -9.74
CA ALA A 85 19.56 -12.19 -9.29
C ALA A 85 18.44 -12.61 -8.33
N ILE A 86 18.85 -12.88 -7.08
CA ILE A 86 17.94 -12.70 -5.95
C ILE A 86 17.97 -11.20 -5.70
N GLU A 87 16.82 -10.55 -5.94
CA GLU A 87 16.42 -9.14 -5.71
C GLU A 87 15.68 -8.63 -6.97
N LYS A 88 14.37 -8.37 -7.02
CA LYS A 88 13.33 -8.21 -6.02
C LYS A 88 12.01 -8.72 -6.61
N GLN A 89 11.65 -9.98 -6.35
CA GLN A 89 10.27 -10.19 -5.95
C GLN A 89 10.21 -9.64 -4.53
N GLN A 90 9.82 -8.38 -4.38
CA GLN A 90 9.05 -8.07 -3.18
C GLN A 90 7.89 -9.04 -3.22
N LYS A 91 8.01 -10.12 -2.46
CA LYS A 91 6.96 -10.49 -1.53
C LYS A 91 6.46 -9.13 -1.05
N GLU A 92 5.30 -8.68 -1.51
CA GLU A 92 4.51 -7.84 -0.63
C GLU A 92 4.31 -8.76 0.58
N VAL A 93 5.27 -8.75 1.50
CA VAL A 93 4.93 -8.53 2.88
C VAL A 93 4.10 -7.26 2.75
N ARG A 94 2.78 -7.42 2.58
CA ARG A 94 1.88 -6.38 3.04
C ARG A 94 2.35 -6.25 4.47
N GLU A 95 3.09 -5.19 4.79
CA GLU A 95 3.30 -4.85 6.18
C GLU A 95 1.88 -4.83 6.73
N GLU A 96 1.54 -5.86 7.49
CA GLU A 96 0.24 -5.96 8.12
C GLU A 96 0.26 -4.83 9.14
N LYS A 97 -0.25 -3.68 8.71
CA LYS A 97 -0.33 -2.50 9.56
C LYS A 97 -1.35 -2.82 10.63
N LEU A 98 -1.08 -2.36 11.84
CA LEU A 98 -1.91 -2.68 12.97
C LEU A 98 -3.02 -1.63 13.11
N LEU A 99 -4.22 -2.12 13.34
CA LEU A 99 -5.29 -1.34 13.95
C LEU A 99 -5.21 -1.54 15.46
N TYR A 100 -4.82 -0.48 16.18
CA TYR A 100 -4.92 -0.42 17.62
C TYR A 100 -6.39 -0.21 17.98
N ASN A 101 -6.97 -1.17 18.71
CA ASN A 101 -8.38 -1.11 19.11
C ASN A 101 -8.55 -0.20 20.35
N THR A 102 -7.94 0.99 20.31
CA THR A 102 -8.03 2.07 21.29
C THR A 102 -7.74 3.42 20.60
N ASP A 103 -7.87 4.53 21.32
CA ASP A 103 -7.57 5.87 20.79
C ASP A 103 -6.07 6.19 20.71
N PHE A 104 -5.73 7.29 20.03
CA PHE A 104 -4.35 7.75 19.91
C PHE A 104 -3.72 8.14 21.26
N GLU A 105 -4.53 8.47 22.28
CA GLU A 105 -4.00 8.82 23.60
C GLU A 105 -3.43 7.57 24.28
N SER A 106 -4.13 6.45 24.12
CA SER A 106 -3.79 5.17 24.74
C SER A 106 -2.79 4.35 23.93
N CYS A 107 -2.86 4.37 22.60
CA CYS A 107 -2.00 3.55 21.76
C CYS A 107 -0.60 4.12 21.54
N LEU A 108 -0.35 5.37 21.97
CA LEU A 108 0.96 6.01 21.87
C LEU A 108 1.56 6.18 23.28
N ASP A 109 2.86 6.00 23.43
CA ASP A 109 3.55 6.35 24.67
C ASP A 109 3.84 7.87 24.74
N SER A 110 4.58 8.29 25.77
CA SER A 110 5.03 9.68 25.92
C SER A 110 6.02 10.11 24.83
N ASN A 111 6.71 9.18 24.17
CA ASN A 111 7.64 9.46 23.07
C ASN A 111 6.95 9.41 21.69
N GLY A 112 5.61 9.30 21.67
CA GLY A 112 4.83 9.16 20.46
C GLY A 112 5.08 7.84 19.72
N GLN A 113 5.57 6.80 20.40
CA GLN A 113 5.74 5.47 19.82
C GLN A 113 4.51 4.60 20.07
N PRO A 114 4.05 3.81 19.08
CA PRO A 114 2.96 2.87 19.31
C PRO A 114 3.32 1.84 20.39
N VAL A 115 2.44 1.68 21.36
CA VAL A 115 2.59 0.70 22.45
C VAL A 115 1.56 -0.41 22.32
N PRO A 116 1.98 -1.69 22.44
CA PRO A 116 1.05 -2.80 22.41
C PRO A 116 -0.02 -2.70 23.50
N CYS A 117 -1.27 -2.71 23.08
CA CYS A 117 -2.50 -2.75 23.87
C CYS A 117 -3.05 -4.18 24.02
N GLY A 118 -2.51 -5.16 23.28
CA GLY A 118 -2.89 -6.58 23.37
C GLY A 118 -4.22 -6.93 22.67
N ASN A 119 -4.78 -5.99 21.91
CA ASN A 119 -6.04 -6.12 21.18
C ASN A 119 -5.93 -5.58 19.74
N GLU A 120 -4.71 -5.52 19.20
CA GLU A 120 -4.45 -5.06 17.85
C GLU A 120 -4.94 -6.05 16.81
N VAL A 121 -5.47 -5.52 15.71
CA VAL A 121 -5.95 -6.31 14.59
C VAL A 121 -5.06 -6.04 13.37
N PRO A 122 -4.49 -7.08 12.73
CA PRO A 122 -3.83 -6.93 11.44
C PRO A 122 -4.83 -6.39 10.41
N VAL A 123 -4.51 -5.27 9.79
CA VAL A 123 -5.34 -4.68 8.73
C VAL A 123 -4.57 -4.63 7.41
N SER A 124 -5.20 -5.17 6.38
CA SER A 124 -4.77 -5.02 5.00
C SER A 124 -5.80 -4.15 4.30
N PHE A 125 -5.64 -2.83 4.33
CA PHE A 125 -6.46 -1.90 3.56
C PHE A 125 -5.80 -1.59 2.22
N PRO A 126 -6.31 -2.09 1.07
CA PRO A 126 -5.74 -1.78 -0.24
C PRO A 126 -5.88 -0.30 -0.62
N MET A 127 -6.82 0.43 0.01
CA MET A 127 -7.16 1.83 -0.30
C MET A 127 -6.57 2.85 0.67
N ALA A 128 -5.92 2.43 1.77
CA ALA A 128 -5.47 3.36 2.83
C ALA A 128 -4.13 4.06 2.55
N GLY A 129 -3.55 3.85 1.36
CA GLY A 129 -2.27 4.45 1.00
C GLY A 129 -1.14 4.03 1.94
N ASP A 130 -0.10 4.87 2.02
CA ASP A 130 1.02 4.67 2.92
C ASP A 130 0.73 5.30 4.30
N PHE A 131 0.34 4.46 5.27
CA PHE A 131 0.20 4.78 6.70
C PHE A 131 1.15 3.94 7.57
N ASP A 132 1.26 4.16 8.88
CA ASP A 132 2.07 3.31 9.77
C ASP A 132 1.16 2.42 10.64
N PHE A 133 0.08 2.99 11.19
CA PHE A 133 -0.93 2.26 11.96
C PHE A 133 -2.28 2.97 11.92
N MET A 134 -3.32 2.33 12.45
CA MET A 134 -4.66 2.90 12.63
C MET A 134 -5.05 2.88 14.10
N CYS A 135 -5.87 3.84 14.52
CA CYS A 135 -6.48 3.89 15.85
C CYS A 135 -7.84 4.60 15.77
N PHE A 136 -8.56 4.67 16.89
CA PHE A 136 -9.79 5.45 16.98
C PHE A 136 -9.52 6.92 17.29
N ASN A 137 -10.42 7.78 16.83
CA ASN A 137 -10.58 9.12 17.37
C ASN A 137 -11.74 9.15 18.38
N ASN A 138 -11.49 9.53 19.62
CA ASN A 138 -12.53 9.81 20.61
C ASN A 138 -12.85 11.31 20.76
N GLY A 139 -12.02 12.18 20.19
CA GLY A 139 -12.16 13.63 20.31
C GLY A 139 -13.20 14.22 19.36
N ASN A 140 -13.81 15.34 19.76
CA ASN A 140 -14.78 16.08 18.94
C ASN A 140 -14.19 17.34 18.28
N SER A 141 -12.89 17.58 18.46
CA SER A 141 -12.21 18.83 18.11
C SER A 141 -12.11 19.12 16.62
N LEU A 142 -12.43 18.15 15.75
CA LEU A 142 -12.46 18.31 14.29
C LEU A 142 -13.77 17.83 13.67
N ALA A 143 -14.84 17.70 14.45
CA ALA A 143 -16.16 17.42 13.90
C ALA A 143 -16.62 18.60 12.99
N PRO A 144 -17.32 18.33 11.87
CA PRO A 144 -17.80 17.02 11.41
C PRO A 144 -16.79 16.24 10.52
N ILE A 145 -15.59 16.77 10.31
CA ILE A 145 -14.59 16.21 9.38
C ILE A 145 -14.07 14.87 9.91
N ILE A 146 -13.68 14.82 11.17
CA ILE A 146 -13.36 13.58 11.89
C ILE A 146 -14.27 13.53 13.11
N MET A 147 -15.12 12.52 13.16
CA MET A 147 -16.10 12.33 14.23
C MET A 147 -15.51 11.44 15.33
N PRO A 148 -16.01 11.57 16.57
CA PRO A 148 -15.81 10.54 17.59
C PRO A 148 -16.25 9.16 17.06
N GLY A 149 -15.42 8.14 17.27
CA GLY A 149 -15.60 6.78 16.79
C GLY A 149 -15.03 6.47 15.40
N ASP A 150 -14.57 7.47 14.65
CA ASP A 150 -13.92 7.24 13.36
C ASP A 150 -12.56 6.54 13.55
N PHE A 151 -12.22 5.64 12.64
CA PHE A 151 -10.85 5.13 12.50
C PHE A 151 -10.01 6.13 11.72
N ILE A 152 -8.83 6.44 12.23
CA ILE A 152 -7.85 7.29 11.55
C ILE A 152 -6.61 6.47 11.21
N ALA A 153 -6.15 6.57 9.96
CA ALA A 153 -4.88 6.02 9.51
C ALA A 153 -3.79 7.09 9.67
N LEU A 154 -2.73 6.76 10.41
CA LEU A 154 -1.70 7.70 10.83
C LEU A 154 -0.37 7.40 10.16
N LYS A 155 0.29 8.42 9.62
CA LYS A 155 1.65 8.36 9.06
C LYS A 155 2.56 9.33 9.79
N LYS A 156 3.67 8.85 10.33
CA LYS A 156 4.67 9.67 11.01
C LYS A 156 5.24 10.70 10.04
N LEU A 157 5.25 11.97 10.44
CA LEU A 157 5.98 13.00 9.73
C LEU A 157 7.39 13.08 10.31
N THR A 158 8.43 12.96 9.47
CA THR A 158 9.83 13.02 9.94
C THR A 158 10.43 14.42 9.82
N SER A 159 9.95 15.24 8.89
CA SER A 159 10.51 16.56 8.58
C SER A 159 9.74 17.73 9.18
N TRP A 160 8.79 17.48 10.10
CA TRP A 160 7.87 18.52 10.62
C TRP A 160 8.58 19.70 11.29
N LYS A 161 9.77 19.46 11.88
CA LYS A 161 10.61 20.52 12.48
C LYS A 161 11.07 21.55 11.46
N THR A 162 11.41 21.08 10.25
CA THR A 162 11.89 21.91 9.13
C THR A 162 10.73 22.47 8.33
N TYR A 163 9.74 21.64 8.01
CA TYR A 163 8.60 22.01 7.19
C TYR A 163 7.38 21.15 7.52
N ILE A 164 6.25 21.80 7.75
CA ILE A 164 4.96 21.14 7.92
C ILE A 164 3.98 21.68 6.87
N PRO A 165 3.35 20.81 6.05
CA PRO A 165 2.33 21.26 5.12
C PRO A 165 1.13 21.86 5.86
N GLY A 166 0.65 23.02 5.41
CA GLY A 166 -0.63 23.57 5.85
C GLY A 166 -1.81 22.70 5.41
N ASP A 167 -2.96 22.92 6.04
CA ASP A 167 -4.25 22.28 5.71
C ASP A 167 -4.33 20.77 5.97
N ILE A 168 -3.31 20.15 6.56
CA ILE A 168 -3.33 18.72 6.93
C ILE A 168 -3.90 18.51 8.33
N ILE A 169 -4.58 17.38 8.54
CA ILE A 169 -4.99 16.95 9.88
C ILE A 169 -3.91 16.04 10.46
N CYS A 170 -3.60 16.22 11.74
CA CYS A 170 -2.56 15.48 12.42
C CYS A 170 -2.88 15.22 13.90
N VAL A 171 -2.30 14.16 14.43
CA VAL A 171 -2.14 13.95 15.87
C VAL A 171 -0.81 14.57 16.27
N VAL A 172 -0.86 15.50 17.21
CA VAL A 172 0.30 16.19 17.79
C VAL A 172 0.54 15.62 19.17
N ILE A 173 1.76 15.14 19.41
CA ILE A 173 2.20 14.60 20.68
C ILE A 173 3.12 15.63 21.32
N THR A 174 2.75 16.12 22.50
CA THR A 174 3.59 16.99 23.33
C THR A 174 4.08 16.25 24.56
N ASN A 175 4.93 16.89 25.36
CA ASN A 175 5.38 16.37 26.65
C ASN A 175 4.24 16.08 27.65
N GLU A 176 3.07 16.71 27.49
CA GLU A 176 1.99 16.65 28.46
C GLU A 176 0.71 16.00 27.92
N TYR A 177 0.41 16.20 26.63
CA TYR A 177 -0.86 15.77 26.05
C TYR A 177 -0.73 15.41 24.58
N LYS A 178 -1.69 14.63 24.10
CA LYS A 178 -1.84 14.26 22.69
C LYS A 178 -3.15 14.86 22.20
N MET A 179 -3.16 15.37 20.97
CA MET A 179 -4.35 16.03 20.45
C MET A 179 -4.47 15.89 18.94
N LEU A 180 -5.70 15.86 18.46
CA LEU A 180 -6.03 15.93 17.05
C LEU A 180 -6.26 17.39 16.63
N ARG A 181 -5.52 17.84 15.61
CA ARG A 181 -5.51 19.23 15.13
C ARG A 181 -5.33 19.31 13.63
N LYS A 182 -5.81 20.39 13.03
CA LYS A 182 -5.50 20.75 11.65
C LYS A 182 -4.35 21.76 11.63
N VAL A 183 -3.35 21.60 10.78
CA VAL A 183 -2.28 22.58 10.60
C VAL A 183 -2.86 23.79 9.88
N SER A 184 -2.68 24.98 10.43
CA SER A 184 -3.13 26.22 9.78
C SER A 184 -2.38 26.43 8.47
N VAL A 185 -3.06 26.99 7.46
CA VAL A 185 -2.45 27.33 6.17
C VAL A 185 -1.38 28.40 6.35
N THR A 186 -1.57 29.28 7.33
CA THR A 186 -0.65 30.34 7.70
C THR A 186 0.15 29.94 8.93
N GLN A 187 1.47 30.07 8.83
CA GLN A 187 2.39 29.91 9.95
C GLN A 187 2.94 31.29 10.30
N ASP A 188 2.94 31.61 11.59
CA ASP A 188 3.26 32.97 12.04
C ASP A 188 4.76 33.18 12.25
N ASN A 189 5.48 32.12 12.64
CA ASN A 189 6.92 32.11 12.83
C ASN A 189 7.48 30.69 12.69
N ASP A 190 8.81 30.57 12.67
CA ASP A 190 9.50 29.29 12.54
C ASP A 190 9.69 28.53 13.86
N GLU A 191 9.40 29.15 15.01
CA GLU A 191 9.63 28.57 16.34
C GLU A 191 8.41 27.79 16.87
N SER A 192 7.23 28.06 16.32
CA SER A 192 5.97 27.43 16.70
C SER A 192 5.22 26.94 15.47
N ILE A 193 4.26 26.04 15.68
CA ILE A 193 3.33 25.63 14.65
C ILE A 193 1.93 26.10 15.04
N THR A 194 1.25 26.75 14.11
CA THR A 194 -0.14 27.18 14.28
C THR A 194 -1.08 26.04 13.87
N PHE A 195 -1.98 25.69 14.79
CA PHE A 195 -2.96 24.63 14.62
C PHE A 195 -4.38 25.15 14.84
N THR A 196 -5.28 24.73 13.96
CA THR A 196 -6.71 24.99 14.00
C THR A 196 -7.46 23.81 14.62
N GLN A 197 -8.44 24.13 15.47
CA GLN A 197 -9.45 23.20 15.97
C GLN A 197 -10.86 23.79 15.80
N MET A 198 -11.90 22.98 15.94
CA MET A 198 -13.29 23.42 16.00
C MET A 198 -13.73 23.56 17.45
N VAL A 199 -14.19 24.75 17.82
CA VAL A 199 -14.84 25.05 19.10
C VAL A 199 -16.18 25.70 18.80
N ASP A 200 -17.27 25.11 19.28
CA ASP A 200 -18.64 25.57 19.01
C ASP A 200 -18.95 25.79 17.51
N GLY A 201 -18.41 24.90 16.67
CA GLY A 201 -18.58 24.95 15.21
C GLY A 201 -17.76 26.02 14.50
N LYS A 202 -16.85 26.72 15.20
CA LYS A 202 -15.98 27.74 14.63
C LYS A 202 -14.51 27.31 14.68
N PRO A 203 -13.72 27.62 13.64
CA PRO A 203 -12.29 27.39 13.66
C PRO A 203 -11.62 28.34 14.66
N VAL A 204 -10.80 27.79 15.55
CA VAL A 204 -9.98 28.52 16.51
C VAL A 204 -8.54 28.07 16.37
N ASP A 205 -7.66 29.05 16.18
CA ASP A 205 -6.22 28.80 16.06
C ASP A 205 -5.53 28.84 17.43
N SER A 206 -4.51 28.01 17.57
CA SER A 206 -3.65 27.92 18.74
C SER A 206 -2.22 27.66 18.30
N LYS A 207 -1.25 28.24 19.01
CA LYS A 207 0.18 28.08 18.71
C LYS A 207 0.81 27.11 19.68
N ILE A 208 1.63 26.23 19.14
CA ILE A 208 2.39 25.25 19.93
C ILE A 208 3.86 25.42 19.60
N PRO A 209 4.71 25.78 20.59
CA PRO A 209 6.15 25.82 20.42
C PRO A 209 6.72 24.48 19.93
N LYS A 210 7.67 24.51 18.99
CA LYS A 210 8.25 23.29 18.40
C LYS A 210 9.08 22.47 19.39
N ASP A 211 9.61 23.10 20.44
CA ASP A 211 10.43 22.48 21.47
C ASP A 211 9.63 21.55 22.41
N ILE A 212 8.33 21.81 22.60
CA ILE A 212 7.44 20.95 23.40
C ILE A 212 6.78 19.84 22.58
N ILE A 213 6.87 19.88 21.25
CA ILE A 213 6.34 18.86 20.35
C ILE A 213 7.35 17.73 20.26
N ILE A 214 6.91 16.53 20.63
CA ILE A 214 7.70 15.31 20.56
C ILE A 214 7.59 14.72 19.16
N GLU A 215 6.36 14.47 18.70
CA GLU A 215 6.10 13.94 17.36
C GLU A 215 4.77 14.38 16.77
N ILE A 216 4.69 14.27 15.43
CA ILE A 216 3.50 14.56 14.65
C ILE A 216 3.19 13.39 13.70
N TYR A 217 1.94 12.91 13.75
CA TYR A 217 1.40 11.94 12.80
C TYR A 217 0.34 12.59 11.93
N LYS A 218 0.53 12.56 10.61
CA LYS A 218 -0.50 13.00 9.65
C LYS A 218 -1.60 11.96 9.55
N VAL A 219 -2.85 12.42 9.56
CA VAL A 219 -4.00 11.59 9.17
C VAL A 219 -4.01 11.47 7.64
N VAL A 220 -3.83 10.24 7.14
CA VAL A 220 -3.84 9.92 5.70
C VAL A 220 -5.10 9.20 5.26
N GLY A 221 -5.93 8.75 6.21
CA GLY A 221 -7.24 8.16 5.96
C GLY A 221 -8.17 8.31 7.16
N ASN A 222 -9.46 8.45 6.89
CA ASN A 222 -10.54 8.49 7.87
C ASN A 222 -11.62 7.49 7.43
N TYR A 223 -12.04 6.60 8.32
CA TYR A 223 -13.02 5.55 8.02
C TYR A 223 -14.10 5.53 9.09
N ARG A 224 -15.34 5.68 8.65
CA ARG A 224 -16.53 5.60 9.50
C ARG A 224 -17.16 4.23 9.37
N ARG A 225 -17.47 3.57 10.49
CA ARG A 225 -18.37 2.40 10.48
C ARG A 225 -19.76 2.91 10.07
N GLN A 226 -20.26 2.40 8.95
CA GLN A 226 -21.66 2.56 8.55
C GLN A 226 -22.55 1.61 9.34
#